data_AF-A0A812FEP8-F1
#
_entry.id   AF-A0A812FEP8-F1
#
_cell.length_a   1.000
_cell.length_b   1.000
_cell.length_c   1.000
_cell.angle_alpha   90.00
_cell.angle_beta   90.00
_cell.angle_gamma   90.00
#
_symmetry.space_group_name_H-M   'P 1'
#
loop_
_entity.id
_entity.type
_entity.pdbx_description
1 polymer ?
#
loop_
_entity_poly.entity_id
_entity_poly.type
_entity_poly.pdbx_seq_one_letter_code
_entity_poly.pdbx_strand_id
1 'polypeptide(L)' 'MASNRIMSLKEVSEAVGRSPRTIWRWWAKDKTFPAPMLVNGRCLGWPESEFMKWLNETNQRGNS' A
#
# COMPACT_ATOMS: atom_id res chain seq x y z
N MET A 1 -16.45 -0.81 9.17
CA MET A 1 -15.99 0.51 9.62
C MET A 1 -14.89 0.94 8.65
N ALA A 2 -15.17 1.88 7.75
CA ALA A 2 -14.18 2.32 6.77
C ALA A 2 -13.32 3.42 7.40
N SER A 3 -12.13 3.04 7.88
CA SER A 3 -11.15 3.99 8.39
C SER A 3 -10.68 4.87 7.23
N ASN A 4 -11.04 6.16 7.27
CA ASN A 4 -10.61 7.16 6.28
C ASN A 4 -9.15 7.60 6.53
N ARG A 5 -8.33 6.69 7.07
CA ARG A 5 -6.96 6.95 7.50
C ARG A 5 -6.05 6.79 6.29
N ILE A 6 -5.14 7.74 6.13
CA ILE A 6 -4.14 7.70 5.06
C ILE A 6 -2.83 7.30 5.71
N MET A 7 -2.29 6.17 5.25
CA MET A 7 -1.00 5.68 5.69
C MET A 7 0.10 6.27 4.82
N SER A 8 1.08 6.89 5.47
CA SER A 8 2.30 7.36 4.83
C SER A 8 3.15 6.20 4.31
N LEU A 9 4.06 6.48 3.39
CA LEU A 9 5.01 5.48 2.87
C LEU A 9 5.78 4.74 3.98
N LYS A 10 6.06 5.44 5.09
CA LYS A 10 6.76 4.85 6.25
C LYS A 10 5.87 3.83 6.96
N GLU A 11 4.63 4.19 7.28
CA GLU A 11 3.68 3.28 7.93
C GLU A 11 3.40 2.04 7.08
N VAL A 12 3.20 2.25 5.78
CA VAL A 12 3.03 1.14 4.83
C VAL A 12 4.28 0.25 4.81
N SER A 13 5.47 0.84 4.78
CA SER A 13 6.74 0.11 4.82
C SER A 13 6.88 -0.73 6.10
N GLU A 14 6.50 -0.17 7.25
CA GLU A 14 6.50 -0.86 8.54
C GLU A 14 5.44 -1.96 8.59
N ALA A 15 4.24 -1.70 8.07
CA ALA A 15 3.12 -2.66 8.05
C ALA A 15 3.41 -3.90 7.18
N VAL A 16 4.06 -3.71 6.03
CA VAL A 16 4.49 -4.81 5.15
C VAL A 16 5.83 -5.42 5.65
N GLY A 17 6.59 -4.70 6.47
CA GLY A 17 7.95 -5.09 6.86
C GLY A 17 8.93 -5.08 5.69
N ARG A 18 8.71 -4.21 4.69
CA ARG A 18 9.52 -4.12 3.47
C ARG A 18 9.98 -2.70 3.25
N SER A 19 11.17 -2.55 2.66
CA SER A 19 11.75 -1.24 2.36
C SER A 19 10.85 -0.41 1.44
N PRO A 20 10.79 0.94 1.60
CA PRO A 20 9.98 1.82 0.75
C PRO A 20 10.28 1.67 -0.74
N ARG A 21 11.52 1.34 -1.08
CA ARG A 21 11.97 1.08 -2.46
C ARG A 21 11.30 -0.16 -3.07
N THR A 22 11.03 -1.18 -2.26
CA THR A 22 10.31 -2.38 -2.69
C THR A 22 8.85 -2.05 -2.97
N ILE A 23 8.23 -1.20 -2.15
CA ILE A 23 6.84 -0.75 -2.37
C ILE A 23 6.72 0.02 -3.68
N TRP A 24 7.64 0.96 -3.94
CA TRP A 24 7.68 1.67 -5.23
C TRP A 24 7.89 0.71 -6.41
N ARG A 25 8.71 -0.33 -6.27
CA ARG A 25 8.88 -1.35 -7.30
C ARG A 25 7.60 -2.15 -7.53
N TRP A 26 6.91 -2.55 -6.46
CA TRP A 26 5.64 -3.28 -6.56
C TRP A 26 4.53 -2.45 -7.22
N TRP A 27 4.49 -1.15 -6.94
CA TRP A 27 3.56 -0.25 -7.61
C TRP A 27 3.94 0.00 -9.07
N ALA A 28 5.19 0.41 -9.34
CA ALA A 28 5.63 0.84 -10.66
C ALA A 28 5.83 -0.32 -11.65
N LYS A 29 6.35 -1.46 -11.17
CA LYS A 29 6.74 -2.59 -12.01
C LYS A 29 5.73 -3.72 -11.95
N ASP A 30 5.45 -4.18 -10.74
CA ASP A 30 4.65 -5.40 -10.57
C ASP A 30 3.15 -5.10 -10.62
N LYS A 31 2.75 -3.83 -10.51
CA LYS A 31 1.36 -3.34 -10.44
C LYS A 31 0.52 -4.11 -9.42
N THR A 32 1.17 -4.67 -8.42
CA THR A 32 0.53 -5.42 -7.36
C THR A 32 0.11 -4.47 -6.25
N PHE A 33 0.84 -3.37 -6.03
CA PHE A 33 0.59 -2.45 -4.94
C PHE A 33 -0.46 -1.38 -5.29
N PRO A 34 -1.33 -0.95 -4.34
CA PRO A 34 -2.34 0.08 -4.59
C PRO A 34 -1.72 1.42 -4.98
N ALA A 35 -2.49 2.24 -5.68
CA ALA A 35 -2.03 3.55 -6.12
C ALA A 35 -1.93 4.54 -4.95
N PRO A 36 -0.86 5.35 -4.88
CA PRO A 36 -0.79 6.41 -3.89
C PRO A 36 -1.84 7.48 -4.17
N MET A 37 -2.44 8.00 -3.11
CA MET A 37 -3.27 9.19 -3.16
C MET A 37 -2.38 10.42 -3.32
N LEU A 38 -2.52 11.08 -4.47
CA LEU A 38 -1.81 12.31 -4.79
C LEU A 38 -2.74 13.49 -4.49
N VAL A 39 -2.31 14.38 -3.60
CA VAL A 39 -3.01 15.64 -3.32
C VAL A 39 -2.13 16.79 -3.73
N ASN A 40 -2.62 17.59 -4.67
CA ASN A 40 -1.91 18.74 -5.23
C ASN A 40 -0.49 18.41 -5.76
N GLY A 41 -0.36 17.25 -6.42
CA GLY A 41 0.92 16.77 -6.97
C GLY A 41 1.90 16.20 -5.93
N ARG A 42 1.53 16.15 -4.64
CA ARG A 42 2.32 15.50 -3.59
C ARG A 42 1.70 14.16 -3.21
N CYS A 43 2.55 13.15 -3.04
CA CYS A 43 2.15 11.85 -2.51
C CYS A 43 1.73 12.01 -1.05
N LEU A 44 0.43 11.93 -0.79
CA LEU A 44 -0.14 12.04 0.55
C LEU A 44 -0.01 10.71 1.31
N GLY A 45 -0.13 9.59 0.60
CA GLY A 45 -0.04 8.25 1.16
C GLY A 45 -1.05 7.31 0.53
N TRP A 46 -1.35 6.21 1.21
CA TRP A 46 -2.30 5.20 0.75
C TRP A 46 -3.51 5.15 1.68
N PRO A 47 -4.74 5.05 1.14
CA PRO A 47 -5.90 4.79 1.96
C PRO A 47 -5.71 3.46 2.71
N GLU A 48 -5.89 3.47 4.03
CA GLU A 48 -5.80 2.27 4.87
C GLU A 48 -6.76 1.18 4.38
N SER A 49 -7.95 1.57 3.92
CA SER A 49 -8.94 0.66 3.33
C SER A 49 -8.41 -0.11 2.12
N GLU A 50 -7.81 0.60 1.16
CA GLU A 50 -7.21 -0.01 -0.04
C GLU A 50 -6.00 -0.86 0.32
N PHE A 51 -5.13 -0.37 1.21
CA PHE A 51 -3.96 -1.12 1.66
C PHE A 51 -4.35 -2.41 2.37
N MET A 52 -5.32 -2.36 3.29
CA MET A 52 -5.81 -3.54 4.00
C MET A 52 -6.46 -4.53 3.05
N LYS A 53 -7.22 -4.05 2.05
CA LYS A 53 -7.79 -4.92 1.02
C LYS A 53 -6.69 -5.64 0.25
N TRP A 54 -5.68 -4.90 -0.22
CA TRP A 54 -4.51 -5.47 -0.90
C TRP A 54 -3.77 -6.49 -0.02
N LEU A 55 -3.58 -6.20 1.27
CA LEU A 55 -2.89 -7.08 2.20
C LEU A 55 -3.64 -8.41 2.38
N ASN A 56 -4.96 -8.34 2.49
CA ASN A 56 -5.82 -9.54 2.55
C ASN A 56 -5.72 -10.36 1.26
N GLU A 57 -5.79 -9.72 0.09
CA GLU A 57 -5.65 -10.39 -1.21
C GLU A 57 -4.26 -11.04 -1.38
N THR A 58 -3.21 -10.38 -0.90
CA THR A 58 -1.82 -10.86 -1.01
C THR A 58 -1.56 -12.03 -0.07
N ASN A 59 -2.07 -12.00 1.16
CA ASN A 59 -1.98 -13.14 2.10
C ASN A 59 -2.73 -14.37 1.58
N GLN A 60 -3.81 -14.20 0.81
CA GLN A 60 -4.56 -15.32 0.24
C GLN A 60 -3.86 -16.01 -0.94
N ARG A 61 -2.91 -15.35 -1.62
CA ARG A 61 -2.14 -15.96 -2.72
C ARG A 61 -1.02 -16.90 -2.27
N GLY A 62 -0.72 -16.95 -0.97
CA GLY A 62 0.35 -17.78 -0.39
C GLY A 62 -0.08 -19.15 0.14
N ASN A 63 -1.38 -19.50 0.08
CA ASN A 63 -1.89 -20.80 0.52
C ASN A 63 -2.69 -21.45 -0.63
N SER A 64 -2.02 -22.22 -1.46
CA SER A 64 -2.61 -23.27 -2.30
C SER A 64 -1.62 -24.41 -2.44
#